data_AF-A0A5C2H736-F1
#
_entry.id   AF-A0A5C2H736-F1
#
_cell.length_a   1.000
_cell.length_b   1.000
_cell.length_c   1.000
_cell.angle_alpha   90.00
_cell.angle_beta   90.00
_cell.angle_gamma   90.00
#
_symmetry.space_group_name_H-M   'P 1'
#
loop_
_entity.id
_entity.type
_entity.pdbx_description
1 polymer ?
#
loop_
_entity_poly.entity_id
_entity_poly.type
_entity_poly.pdbx_seq_one_letter_code
_entity_poly.pdbx_strand_id
1 'polypeptide(L)'
;MEFLLIILLVVGIVVAFFIKAKIAANKKSPAIKKSEIEDYYIEKMKEINLRYKKDEDLLKHEKLKFLKRVNQELSMNIFFDEDEAKDLLKKLTIME
;
A
#
# COMPACT_ATOMS: atom_id res chain seq x y z
N MET A 1 50.67 -10.85 -0.13
CA MET A 1 49.53 -11.26 0.74
C MET A 1 48.80 -10.04 1.30
N GLU A 2 49.51 -9.06 1.85
CA GLU A 2 48.91 -7.85 2.46
C GLU A 2 48.14 -6.97 1.46
N PHE A 3 48.69 -6.74 0.25
CA PHE A 3 47.98 -5.99 -0.80
C PHE A 3 46.68 -6.63 -1.26
N LEU A 4 46.61 -7.97 -1.24
CA LEU A 4 45.41 -8.73 -1.62
C LEU A 4 44.29 -8.57 -0.59
N LEU A 5 44.66 -8.52 0.70
CA LEU A 5 43.72 -8.26 1.80
C LEU A 5 43.18 -6.82 1.75
N ILE A 6 44.03 -5.84 1.44
CA ILE A 6 43.63 -4.43 1.30
C ILE A 6 42.63 -4.26 0.14
N ILE A 7 42.90 -4.89 -1.00
CA ILE A 7 41.98 -4.85 -2.16
C ILE A 7 40.62 -5.47 -1.81
N LEU A 8 40.62 -6.61 -1.12
CA LEU A 8 39.39 -7.29 -0.70
C LEU A 8 38.57 -6.43 0.27
N LEU A 9 39.23 -5.73 1.19
CA LEU A 9 38.59 -4.81 2.13
C LEU A 9 37.97 -3.59 1.44
N VAL A 10 38.67 -2.99 0.48
CA VAL A 10 38.14 -1.85 -0.30
C VAL A 10 36.94 -2.28 -1.13
N VAL A 11 37.00 -3.42 -1.80
CA VAL A 11 35.87 -3.98 -2.56
C VAL A 11 34.68 -4.26 -1.64
N GLY A 12 34.92 -4.81 -0.45
CA GLY A 12 33.89 -5.05 0.56
C GLY A 12 33.18 -3.76 1.01
N ILE A 13 33.93 -2.69 1.24
CA ILE A 13 33.37 -1.38 1.62
C ILE A 13 32.51 -0.80 0.49
N VAL A 14 32.98 -0.86 -0.76
CA VAL A 14 32.23 -0.37 -1.92
C VAL A 14 30.92 -1.13 -2.08
N VAL A 15 30.95 -2.47 -2.02
CA VAL A 15 29.76 -3.32 -2.09
C VAL A 15 28.79 -3.01 -0.94
N ALA A 16 29.28 -2.86 0.29
CA ALA A 16 28.45 -2.48 1.43
C ALA A 16 27.78 -1.11 1.25
N PHE A 17 28.48 -0.15 0.65
CA PHE A 17 27.94 1.18 0.35
C PHE A 17 26.81 1.11 -0.70
N PHE A 18 27.00 0.32 -1.77
CA PHE A 18 25.97 0.10 -2.79
C PHE A 18 24.73 -0.62 -2.23
N ILE A 19 24.90 -1.59 -1.33
CA ILE A 19 23.78 -2.27 -0.67
C ILE A 19 23.00 -1.29 0.22
N LYS A 20 23.69 -0.49 1.04
CA LYS A 20 23.04 0.53 1.89
C LYS A 20 22.30 1.58 1.06
N ALA A 21 22.88 2.05 -0.04
CA ALA A 21 22.25 3.02 -0.93
C ALA A 21 20.95 2.48 -1.56
N LYS A 22 20.94 1.21 -1.99
CA LYS A 22 19.70 0.56 -2.49
C LYS A 22 18.63 0.43 -1.41
N ILE A 23 19.02 0.07 -0.18
CA ILE A 23 18.07 -0.06 0.94
C ILE A 23 17.46 1.31 1.29
N ALA A 24 18.28 2.37 1.32
CA ALA A 24 17.81 3.73 1.59
C ALA A 24 16.88 4.26 0.48
N ALA A 25 17.19 3.98 -0.79
CA ALA A 25 16.35 4.39 -1.92
C ALA A 25 14.99 3.68 -1.98
N ASN A 26 14.89 2.47 -1.42
CA ASN A 26 13.65 1.68 -1.43
C ASN A 26 12.73 1.97 -0.22
N LYS A 27 13.15 2.86 0.69
CA LYS A 27 12.34 3.31 1.82
C LYS A 27 11.37 4.39 1.32
N LYS A 28 10.37 3.99 0.52
CA LYS A 28 9.26 4.88 0.13
C LYS A 28 8.67 5.52 1.39
N SER A 29 8.47 6.84 1.34
CA SER A 29 7.87 7.63 2.43
C SER A 29 6.52 7.03 2.85
N PRO A 30 6.17 7.03 4.14
CA PRO A 30 4.86 6.58 4.63
C PRO A 30 3.68 7.18 3.87
N ALA A 31 3.78 8.45 3.47
CA ALA A 31 2.76 9.15 2.69
C ALA A 31 2.49 8.50 1.31
N ILE A 32 3.54 7.97 0.65
CA ILE A 32 3.42 7.31 -0.66
C ILE A 32 2.75 5.94 -0.50
N LYS A 33 3.00 5.24 0.61
CA LYS A 33 2.35 3.96 0.89
C LYS A 33 0.87 4.14 1.20
N LYS A 34 0.51 5.24 1.87
CA LYS A 34 -0.88 5.57 2.19
C LYS A 34 -1.68 5.85 0.91
N SER A 35 -1.18 6.69 0.01
CA SER A 35 -1.88 6.97 -1.25
C SER A 35 -2.04 5.71 -2.11
N GLU A 36 -1.02 4.84 -2.16
CA GLU A 36 -1.11 3.56 -2.88
C GLU A 36 -2.22 2.66 -2.32
N ILE A 37 -2.41 2.64 -1.00
CA ILE A 37 -3.49 1.88 -0.34
C ILE A 37 -4.85 2.51 -0.65
N GLU A 38 -4.97 3.84 -0.60
CA GLU A 38 -6.21 4.54 -0.96
C GLU A 38 -6.61 4.25 -2.41
N ASP A 39 -5.67 4.39 -3.35
CA ASP A 39 -5.91 4.17 -4.77
C ASP A 39 -6.34 2.73 -5.06
N TYR A 40 -5.73 1.75 -4.41
CA TYR A 40 -6.11 0.34 -4.52
C TYR A 40 -7.58 0.11 -4.14
N TYR A 41 -8.03 0.64 -2.99
CA TYR A 41 -9.42 0.46 -2.56
C TYR A 41 -10.42 1.20 -3.44
N ILE A 42 -10.05 2.38 -3.95
CA ILE A 42 -10.85 3.14 -4.91
C ILE A 42 -11.02 2.37 -6.21
N GLU A 43 -9.93 1.82 -6.76
CA GLU A 43 -9.97 1.03 -7.98
C GLU A 43 -10.84 -0.23 -7.81
N LYS A 44 -10.71 -0.91 -6.67
CA LYS A 44 -11.55 -2.07 -6.34
C LYS A 44 -13.03 -1.73 -6.21
N MET A 45 -13.38 -0.60 -5.59
CA MET A 45 -14.77 -0.16 -5.53
C MET A 45 -15.34 0.13 -6.92
N LYS A 46 -14.57 0.78 -7.79
CA LYS A 46 -14.96 1.01 -9.20
C LYS A 46 -15.14 -0.30 -9.97
N GLU A 47 -14.26 -1.28 -9.74
CA GLU A 47 -14.38 -2.62 -10.34
C GLU A 47 -15.70 -3.29 -9.94
N ILE A 48 -16.07 -3.22 -8.66
CA ILE A 48 -17.35 -3.74 -8.13
C ILE A 48 -18.53 -3.01 -8.79
N ASN A 49 -18.51 -1.67 -8.81
CA ASN A 49 -19.56 -0.87 -9.45
C ASN A 49 -19.73 -1.23 -10.93
N LEU A 50 -18.62 -1.41 -11.68
CA LEU A 50 -18.66 -1.77 -13.08
C LEU A 50 -19.17 -3.20 -13.30
N ARG A 51 -18.69 -4.15 -12.49
CA ARG A 51 -19.01 -5.58 -12.62
C ARG A 51 -20.47 -5.87 -12.33
N TYR A 52 -21.05 -5.22 -11.32
CA TYR A 52 -22.42 -5.48 -10.87
C TYR A 52 -23.40 -4.37 -11.27
N LYS A 53 -23.03 -3.45 -12.18
CA LYS A 53 -23.86 -2.33 -12.65
C LYS A 53 -25.28 -2.72 -13.08
N LYS A 54 -25.48 -3.96 -13.55
CA LYS A 54 -26.75 -4.46 -14.08
C LYS A 54 -27.64 -5.14 -13.03
N ASP A 55 -27.14 -5.39 -11.83
CA ASP A 55 -27.84 -6.07 -10.75
C ASP A 55 -27.66 -5.27 -9.47
N GLU A 56 -28.67 -4.45 -9.15
CA GLU A 56 -28.61 -3.49 -8.05
C GLU A 56 -28.52 -4.17 -6.68
N ASP A 57 -29.18 -5.31 -6.51
CA ASP A 57 -29.18 -6.06 -5.25
C ASP A 57 -27.82 -6.73 -5.02
N LEU A 58 -27.26 -7.35 -6.06
CA LEU A 58 -25.94 -7.96 -6.01
C LEU A 58 -24.84 -6.89 -5.85
N LEU A 59 -25.00 -5.74 -6.48
CA LEU A 59 -24.11 -4.59 -6.32
C LEU A 59 -24.09 -4.11 -4.86
N LYS A 60 -25.26 -3.88 -4.25
CA LYS A 60 -25.36 -3.48 -2.84
C LYS A 60 -24.73 -4.51 -1.92
N HIS A 61 -24.97 -5.81 -2.17
CA HIS A 61 -24.40 -6.89 -1.38
C HIS A 61 -22.87 -6.91 -1.43
N GLU A 62 -22.29 -6.86 -2.63
CA GLU A 62 -20.83 -6.92 -2.80
C GLU A 62 -20.15 -5.62 -2.33
N LYS A 63 -20.76 -4.44 -2.51
CA LYS A 63 -20.27 -3.19 -1.91
C LYS A 63 -20.23 -3.27 -0.38
N LEU A 64 -21.30 -3.75 0.26
CA LEU A 64 -21.36 -3.89 1.72
C LEU A 64 -20.29 -4.86 2.22
N LYS A 65 -20.13 -6.00 1.55
CA LYS A 65 -19.12 -7.02 1.87
C LYS A 65 -17.70 -6.47 1.73
N PHE A 66 -17.44 -5.70 0.68
CA PHE A 66 -16.16 -5.03 0.46
C PHE A 66 -15.89 -3.97 1.54
N LEU A 67 -16.83 -3.08 1.84
CA LEU A 67 -16.66 -2.05 2.89
C LEU A 67 -16.37 -2.66 4.26
N LYS A 68 -17.03 -3.77 4.63
CA LYS A 68 -16.74 -4.50 5.88
C LYS A 68 -15.30 -4.99 5.93
N ARG A 69 -14.80 -5.53 4.82
CA ARG A 69 -13.41 -5.99 4.71
C ARG A 69 -12.43 -4.83 4.82
N VAL A 70 -12.67 -3.74 4.07
CA VAL A 70 -11.82 -2.54 4.11
C VAL A 70 -11.74 -1.97 5.52
N ASN A 71 -12.87 -1.89 6.24
CA ASN A 71 -12.89 -1.42 7.62
C ASN A 71 -12.00 -2.26 8.55
N GLN A 72 -12.06 -3.60 8.42
CA GLN A 72 -11.20 -4.49 9.20
C GLN A 72 -9.71 -4.30 8.83
N GLU A 73 -9.39 -4.27 7.55
CA GLU A 73 -8.02 -4.12 7.06
C GLU A 73 -7.40 -2.77 7.46
N LEU A 74 -8.14 -1.66 7.31
CA LEU A 74 -7.68 -0.33 7.69
C LEU A 74 -7.52 -0.17 9.20
N SER A 75 -8.40 -0.77 10.01
CA SER A 75 -8.32 -0.71 11.47
C SER A 75 -7.05 -1.34 12.05
N MET A 76 -6.41 -2.23 11.28
CA MET A 76 -5.17 -2.91 11.65
C MET A 76 -3.95 -2.33 10.92
N ASN A 77 -4.13 -1.30 10.07
CA ASN A 77 -3.10 -0.78 9.21
C ASN A 77 -2.26 0.29 9.93
N ILE A 78 -0.93 0.14 9.92
CA ILE A 78 0.00 1.08 10.57
C ILE A 78 0.14 2.44 9.87
N PHE A 79 -0.43 2.60 8.67
CA PHE A 79 -0.32 3.81 7.85
C PHE A 79 -1.57 4.71 7.91
N PHE A 80 -2.60 4.32 8.67
CA PHE A 80 -3.84 5.07 8.80
C PHE A 80 -4.15 5.28 10.27
N ASP A 81 -4.44 6.52 10.63
CA ASP A 81 -5.09 6.83 11.91
C ASP A 81 -6.59 6.51 11.84
N GLU A 82 -7.25 6.43 13.00
CA GLU A 82 -8.67 6.07 13.08
C GLU A 82 -9.57 7.03 12.27
N ASP A 83 -9.27 8.33 12.32
CA ASP A 83 -10.02 9.35 11.56
C ASP A 83 -9.78 9.21 10.06
N GLU A 84 -8.54 8.91 9.65
CA GLU A 84 -8.18 8.73 8.25
C GLU A 84 -8.81 7.47 7.64
N ALA A 85 -8.86 6.38 8.42
CA ALA A 85 -9.55 5.16 8.05
C ALA A 85 -11.06 5.40 7.87
N LYS A 86 -11.68 6.18 8.77
CA LYS A 86 -13.09 6.58 8.66
C LYS A 86 -13.35 7.44 7.44
N ASP A 87 -12.48 8.40 7.14
CA ASP A 87 -12.61 9.26 5.96
C ASP A 87 -12.52 8.48 4.65
N LEU A 88 -11.56 7.54 4.54
CA LEU A 88 -11.48 6.65 3.39
C LEU A 88 -12.73 5.77 3.26
N LEU A 89 -13.22 5.19 4.36
CA LEU A 89 -14.42 4.36 4.36
C LEU A 89 -15.66 5.16 3.92
N LYS A 90 -15.79 6.41 4.40
CA LYS A 90 -16.85 7.33 3.98
C LYS A 90 -16.76 7.65 2.49
N LYS A 91 -15.55 7.94 2.00
CA LYS A 91 -15.28 8.20 0.57
C LYS A 91 -15.67 7.02 -0.31
N LEU A 92 -15.38 5.79 0.11
CA LEU A 92 -15.79 4.57 -0.61
C LEU A 92 -17.31 4.36 -0.59
N THR A 93 -17.99 4.74 0.50
CA THR A 93 -19.43 4.55 0.67
C THR A 93 -20.25 5.43 -0.29
N ILE A 94 -19.83 6.68 -0.49
CA ILE A 94 -20.49 7.63 -1.39
C ILE A 94 -20.11 7.45 -2.87
N MET A 95 -19.23 6.50 -3.18
CA MET A 95 -18.72 6.29 -4.54
C MET A 95 -19.71 5.49 -5.39
N GLU A 96 -20.23 6.10 -6.45
CA GLU A 96 -21.17 5.50 -7.41
C GLU A 96 -20.49 4.69 -8.54
#